data_AF-A0A800JZB4-F1
#
_entry.id   AF-A0A800JZB4-F1
#
_cell.length_a   1.000
_cell.length_b   1.000
_cell.length_c   1.000
_cell.angle_alpha   90.00
_cell.angle_beta   90.00
_cell.angle_gamma   90.00
#
_symmetry.space_group_name_H-M   'P 1'
#
loop_
_entity.id
_entity.type
_entity.pdbx_description
1 polymer ?
#
loop_
_entity_poly.entity_id
_entity_poly.type
_entity_poly.pdbx_seq_one_letter_code
_entity_poly.pdbx_strand_id
1 'polypeptide(L)'
;MTVLQCLRSMLGPGVVTLLLTSSIALLSPLAAQQPAAPVGAYDASPYLGEIRNAVLYGDIWERPQLSARDRSLVTVAVNQALYATNELRIHIGRALDNGVTQSEIGELIGHVLWYSGFPTGVNAARVAAEVFAERGLPESPPGSSPRVANLDDHLFPGVFPATPYVADLLDVLYAETWERPELSPRDRSLITVAVNTALYATGEVRVHVGRALNNGVTQEEISELITHVTFYSGFPTGVNAARVAAEVFEQRGLPMPDSRFPGAPYLDTLISGLVYGDTWPRSGLSPRDRSLITIAMTQAAYQTDQLRVHVGRGLDNGITPEELSEMMAQVTLYSGFPSGVNGSRVLAEVLQARGIPLPN
;
A
#
# COMPACT_ATOMS: atom_id res chain seq x y z
N MET A 1 -6.05 -22.61 -15.00
CA MET A 1 -4.75 -22.66 -14.31
C MET A 1 -5.04 -22.34 -12.85
N THR A 2 -4.59 -23.15 -11.89
CA THR A 2 -4.80 -22.83 -10.46
C THR A 2 -3.79 -21.78 -10.01
N VAL A 3 -4.09 -20.94 -9.02
CA VAL A 3 -3.16 -19.95 -8.42
C VAL A 3 -1.80 -20.59 -8.10
N LEU A 4 -1.83 -21.85 -7.63
CA LEU A 4 -0.64 -22.67 -7.36
C LEU A 4 0.25 -22.94 -8.59
N GLN A 5 -0.33 -23.07 -9.78
CA GLN A 5 0.43 -23.24 -11.03
C GLN A 5 1.08 -21.91 -11.46
N CYS A 6 0.40 -20.79 -11.20
CA CYS A 6 0.96 -19.46 -11.43
C CYS A 6 2.16 -19.20 -10.50
N LEU A 7 2.02 -19.47 -9.20
CA LEU A 7 3.14 -19.41 -8.23
C LEU A 7 4.30 -20.34 -8.61
N ARG A 8 4.02 -21.58 -9.03
CA ARG A 8 5.05 -22.51 -9.53
C ARG A 8 5.77 -21.98 -10.78
N SER A 9 5.07 -21.26 -11.65
CA SER A 9 5.68 -20.63 -12.83
C SER A 9 6.47 -19.35 -12.49
N MET A 10 6.10 -18.63 -11.42
CA MET A 10 6.79 -17.43 -10.94
C MET A 10 8.09 -17.74 -10.17
N LEU A 11 8.10 -18.79 -9.34
CA LEU A 11 9.18 -19.07 -8.40
C LEU A 11 10.34 -19.91 -8.98
N GLY A 12 10.24 -20.36 -10.23
CA GLY A 12 11.19 -21.30 -10.84
C GLY A 12 11.22 -22.68 -10.16
N PRO A 13 11.85 -23.69 -10.77
CA PRO A 13 11.82 -25.07 -10.26
C PRO A 13 12.54 -25.29 -8.91
N GLY A 14 13.24 -24.28 -8.36
CA GLY A 14 14.10 -24.41 -7.18
C GLY A 14 13.41 -24.23 -5.82
N VAL A 15 12.22 -23.60 -5.76
CA VAL A 15 11.55 -23.27 -4.47
C VAL A 15 10.52 -24.34 -4.06
N VAL A 16 10.10 -25.19 -5.00
CA VAL A 16 8.97 -26.14 -4.80
C VAL A 16 9.39 -27.43 -4.08
N THR A 17 10.68 -27.65 -3.85
CA THR A 17 11.19 -28.92 -3.30
C THR A 17 11.08 -29.05 -1.77
N LEU A 18 10.70 -28.00 -1.04
CA LEU A 18 10.67 -28.04 0.44
C LEU A 18 9.35 -28.50 1.08
N LEU A 19 8.39 -29.04 0.31
CA LEU A 19 7.10 -29.47 0.87
C LEU A 19 6.94 -30.99 1.06
N LEU A 20 7.95 -31.81 0.75
CA LEU A 20 7.81 -33.27 0.82
C LEU A 20 9.08 -34.01 1.29
N THR A 21 9.69 -33.63 2.41
CA THR A 21 10.49 -34.59 3.21
C THR A 21 10.60 -34.17 4.68
N SER A 22 10.04 -35.02 5.54
CA SER A 22 10.54 -35.43 6.87
C SER A 22 10.83 -34.37 7.95
N SER A 23 10.03 -34.52 9.01
CA SER A 23 10.17 -34.03 10.37
C SER A 23 11.60 -34.02 10.91
N ILE A 24 12.21 -32.83 10.96
CA ILE A 24 13.16 -32.45 12.00
C ILE A 24 12.71 -31.07 12.47
N ALA A 25 12.09 -31.01 13.64
CA ALA A 25 11.75 -29.77 14.32
C ALA A 25 13.05 -29.13 14.84
N LEU A 26 13.71 -28.35 13.98
CA LEU A 26 14.59 -27.30 14.44
C LEU A 26 13.68 -26.21 15.02
N LEU A 27 13.89 -25.89 16.29
CA LEU A 27 13.24 -24.77 16.98
C LEU A 27 13.65 -23.47 16.30
N SER A 28 12.95 -23.13 15.21
CA SER A 28 12.88 -21.76 14.72
C SER A 28 12.28 -20.89 15.83
N PRO A 29 12.76 -19.66 16.04
CA PRO A 29 12.03 -18.70 16.87
C PRO A 29 10.62 -18.61 16.30
N LEU A 30 9.59 -18.59 17.16
CA LEU A 30 8.19 -18.49 16.75
C LEU A 30 8.02 -17.27 15.81
N ALA A 31 8.08 -17.48 14.50
CA ALA A 31 7.36 -16.63 13.58
C ALA A 31 5.90 -16.81 13.94
N ALA A 32 5.18 -15.73 14.21
CA ALA A 32 3.76 -15.79 14.55
C ALA A 32 3.05 -16.58 13.45
N GLN A 33 2.50 -17.76 13.80
CA GLN A 33 1.68 -18.53 12.87
C GLN A 33 0.51 -17.66 12.46
N GLN A 34 0.27 -17.58 11.15
CA GLN A 34 -0.87 -16.87 10.59
C GLN A 34 -2.15 -17.28 11.33
N PRO A 35 -2.97 -16.33 11.82
CA PRO A 35 -4.29 -16.67 12.33
C PRO A 35 -5.07 -17.39 11.23
N ALA A 36 -5.48 -18.63 11.51
CA ALA A 36 -6.35 -19.35 10.61
C ALA A 36 -7.57 -18.47 10.34
N ALA A 37 -7.93 -18.31 9.06
CA ALA A 37 -9.18 -17.64 8.76
C ALA A 37 -10.31 -18.43 9.46
N PRO A 38 -11.34 -17.75 9.98
CA PRO A 38 -12.54 -18.44 10.44
C PRO A 38 -13.01 -19.41 9.35
N VAL A 39 -13.46 -20.60 9.77
CA VAL A 39 -14.01 -21.59 8.84
C VAL A 39 -15.12 -20.92 8.03
N GLY A 40 -15.01 -21.00 6.71
CA GLY A 40 -15.98 -20.43 5.79
C GLY A 40 -15.87 -18.92 5.49
N ALA A 41 -14.86 -18.22 6.04
CA ALA A 41 -14.70 -16.76 5.86
C ALA A 41 -14.66 -16.30 4.39
N TYR A 42 -14.24 -17.19 3.47
CA TYR A 42 -14.12 -16.90 2.04
C TYR A 42 -14.95 -17.84 1.15
N ASP A 43 -15.92 -18.58 1.70
CA ASP A 43 -16.71 -19.54 0.91
C ASP A 43 -17.51 -18.88 -0.22
N ALA A 44 -17.95 -17.63 -0.01
CA ALA A 44 -18.62 -16.82 -1.03
C ALA A 44 -17.65 -16.29 -2.11
N SER A 45 -16.34 -16.31 -1.86
CA SER A 45 -15.30 -15.88 -2.82
C SER A 45 -14.06 -16.78 -2.70
N PRO A 46 -14.14 -18.05 -3.17
CA PRO A 46 -13.06 -19.02 -2.97
C PRO A 46 -11.72 -18.55 -3.57
N TYR A 47 -11.76 -17.86 -4.71
CA TYR A 47 -10.57 -17.28 -5.34
C TYR A 47 -9.85 -16.28 -4.42
N LEU A 48 -10.59 -15.47 -3.64
CA LEU A 48 -9.97 -14.56 -2.67
C LEU A 48 -9.26 -15.34 -1.55
N GLY A 49 -9.86 -16.43 -1.07
CA GLY A 49 -9.24 -17.34 -0.11
C GLY A 49 -7.96 -17.97 -0.65
N GLU A 50 -7.96 -18.38 -1.92
CA GLU A 50 -6.77 -18.92 -2.60
C GLU A 50 -5.64 -17.89 -2.69
N ILE A 51 -5.92 -16.66 -3.17
CA ILE A 51 -4.92 -15.59 -3.26
C ILE A 51 -4.37 -15.22 -1.88
N ARG A 52 -5.26 -15.10 -0.87
CA ARG A 52 -4.86 -14.86 0.52
C ARG A 52 -3.85 -15.90 1.00
N ASN A 53 -4.18 -17.18 0.85
CA ASN A 53 -3.38 -18.25 1.43
C ASN A 53 -2.10 -18.51 0.63
N ALA A 54 -2.19 -18.55 -0.69
CA ALA A 54 -1.08 -18.97 -1.53
C ALA A 54 -0.12 -17.81 -1.85
N VAL A 55 -0.64 -16.59 -2.04
CA VAL A 55 0.17 -15.44 -2.44
C VAL A 55 0.44 -14.53 -1.25
N LEU A 56 -0.58 -13.97 -0.61
CA LEU A 56 -0.36 -12.99 0.45
C LEU A 56 0.40 -13.61 1.63
N TYR A 57 -0.13 -14.66 2.24
CA TYR A 57 0.51 -15.27 3.41
C TYR A 57 1.50 -16.39 3.07
N GLY A 58 1.33 -17.08 1.93
CA GLY A 58 2.22 -18.16 1.51
C GLY A 58 3.50 -17.70 0.80
N ASP A 59 3.57 -16.43 0.38
CA ASP A 59 4.73 -15.84 -0.27
C ASP A 59 5.03 -14.45 0.32
N ILE A 60 4.16 -13.46 0.15
CA ILE A 60 4.48 -12.06 0.46
C ILE A 60 4.87 -11.86 1.92
N TRP A 61 4.19 -12.48 2.89
CA TRP A 61 4.57 -12.37 4.31
C TRP A 61 5.86 -13.12 4.68
N GLU A 62 6.28 -14.10 3.89
CA GLU A 62 7.43 -14.97 4.14
C GLU A 62 8.72 -14.48 3.46
N ARG A 63 8.62 -13.49 2.58
CA ARG A 63 9.77 -12.93 1.86
C ARG A 63 10.77 -12.27 2.82
N PRO A 64 12.07 -12.64 2.79
CA PRO A 64 13.03 -12.26 3.82
C PRO A 64 13.52 -10.80 3.76
N GLN A 65 13.27 -10.10 2.66
CA GLN A 65 13.75 -8.73 2.44
C GLN A 65 13.11 -7.68 3.36
N LEU A 66 12.00 -8.03 4.01
CA LEU A 66 11.37 -7.19 5.02
C LEU A 66 10.91 -8.09 6.17
N SER A 67 11.35 -7.77 7.39
CA SER A 67 11.09 -8.59 8.58
C SER A 67 9.59 -8.68 8.90
N ALA A 68 9.18 -9.73 9.61
CA ALA A 68 7.78 -9.87 10.04
C ALA A 68 7.32 -8.71 10.95
N ARG A 69 8.23 -8.15 11.76
CA ARG A 69 7.99 -6.94 12.58
C ARG A 69 7.73 -5.72 11.69
N ASP A 70 8.59 -5.46 10.72
CA ASP A 70 8.47 -4.32 9.82
C ASP A 70 7.23 -4.43 8.92
N ARG A 71 6.91 -5.65 8.43
CA ARG A 71 5.65 -5.94 7.74
C ARG A 71 4.45 -5.56 8.61
N SER A 72 4.44 -5.97 9.88
CA SER A 72 3.36 -5.60 10.79
C SER A 72 3.23 -4.09 11.00
N LEU A 73 4.34 -3.34 11.14
CA LEU A 73 4.30 -1.88 11.23
C LEU A 73 3.64 -1.26 9.98
N VAL A 74 4.09 -1.64 8.78
CA VAL A 74 3.52 -1.08 7.54
C VAL A 74 2.07 -1.50 7.34
N THR A 75 1.69 -2.73 7.69
CA THR A 75 0.31 -3.20 7.54
C THR A 75 -0.65 -2.45 8.48
N VAL A 76 -0.26 -2.25 9.75
CA VAL A 76 -1.06 -1.46 10.70
C VAL A 76 -1.22 -0.03 10.21
N ALA A 77 -0.12 0.60 9.78
CA ALA A 77 -0.14 1.96 9.26
C ALA A 77 -1.04 2.12 8.03
N VAL A 78 -0.95 1.20 7.05
CA VAL A 78 -1.79 1.23 5.86
C VAL A 78 -3.26 0.98 6.20
N ASN A 79 -3.57 0.01 7.05
CA ASN A 79 -4.96 -0.25 7.46
C ASN A 79 -5.57 0.91 8.25
N GLN A 80 -4.79 1.63 9.05
CA GLN A 80 -5.22 2.90 9.65
C GLN A 80 -5.53 3.92 8.55
N ALA A 81 -4.59 4.17 7.65
CA ALA A 81 -4.73 5.19 6.61
C ALA A 81 -5.92 4.95 5.67
N LEU A 82 -6.22 3.69 5.36
CA LEU A 82 -7.34 3.28 4.51
C LEU A 82 -8.66 3.09 5.27
N TYR A 83 -8.71 3.37 6.56
CA TYR A 83 -9.89 3.16 7.41
C TYR A 83 -10.40 1.70 7.41
N ALA A 84 -9.49 0.73 7.25
CA ALA A 84 -9.79 -0.70 7.16
C ALA A 84 -9.96 -1.32 8.56
N THR A 85 -10.95 -0.86 9.34
CA THR A 85 -11.11 -1.15 10.79
C THR A 85 -11.03 -2.63 11.16
N ASN A 86 -11.66 -3.53 10.40
CA ASN A 86 -11.64 -4.96 10.70
C ASN A 86 -10.24 -5.57 10.51
N GLU A 87 -9.56 -5.21 9.42
CA GLU A 87 -8.18 -5.64 9.16
C GLU A 87 -7.19 -5.00 10.13
N LEU A 88 -7.42 -3.74 10.51
CA LEU A 88 -6.62 -3.02 11.50
C LEU A 88 -6.61 -3.76 12.84
N ARG A 89 -7.77 -4.21 13.32
CA ARG A 89 -7.87 -4.99 14.57
C ARG A 89 -7.01 -6.26 14.50
N ILE A 90 -7.14 -7.03 13.42
CA ILE A 90 -6.39 -8.27 13.21
C ILE A 90 -4.88 -7.98 13.19
N HIS A 91 -4.47 -6.94 12.46
CA HIS A 91 -3.07 -6.63 12.26
C HIS A 91 -2.40 -5.94 13.46
N ILE A 92 -3.12 -5.25 14.33
CA ILE A 92 -2.60 -4.80 15.64
C ILE A 92 -2.25 -6.01 16.51
N GLY A 93 -3.13 -7.03 16.55
CA GLY A 93 -2.83 -8.28 17.24
C GLY A 93 -1.58 -8.96 16.68
N ARG A 94 -1.50 -9.11 15.35
CA ARG A 94 -0.33 -9.69 14.68
C ARG A 94 0.95 -8.86 14.87
N ALA A 95 0.84 -7.54 14.99
CA ALA A 95 1.98 -6.67 15.29
C ALA A 95 2.57 -6.99 16.66
N LEU A 96 1.72 -7.12 17.68
CA LEU A 96 2.13 -7.56 19.02
C LEU A 96 2.80 -8.94 18.99
N ASP A 97 2.24 -9.89 18.22
CA ASP A 97 2.80 -11.24 18.08
C ASP A 97 4.18 -11.23 17.38
N ASN A 98 4.40 -10.29 16.46
CA ASN A 98 5.67 -10.07 15.77
C ASN A 98 6.63 -9.15 16.53
N GLY A 99 6.35 -8.83 17.80
CA GLY A 99 7.24 -8.08 18.67
C GLY A 99 7.17 -6.56 18.55
N VAL A 100 6.14 -6.01 17.88
CA VAL A 100 5.85 -4.57 17.97
C VAL A 100 5.21 -4.29 19.33
N THR A 101 5.72 -3.30 20.05
CA THR A 101 5.26 -2.94 21.40
C THR A 101 4.00 -2.07 21.36
N GLN A 102 3.28 -1.98 22.50
CA GLN A 102 2.16 -1.05 22.63
C GLN A 102 2.57 0.41 22.40
N SER A 103 3.78 0.78 22.84
CA SER A 103 4.30 2.15 22.73
C SER A 103 4.62 2.50 21.28
N GLU A 104 5.20 1.56 20.52
CA GLU A 104 5.39 1.71 19.08
C GLU A 104 4.06 1.78 18.33
N ILE A 105 3.05 0.99 18.71
CA ILE A 105 1.71 1.06 18.10
C ILE A 105 1.04 2.40 18.40
N GLY A 106 1.09 2.87 19.65
CA GLY A 106 0.54 4.17 20.03
C GLY A 106 1.21 5.33 19.28
N GLU A 107 2.53 5.26 19.15
CA GLU A 107 3.31 6.25 18.42
C GLU A 107 3.08 6.18 16.90
N LEU A 108 2.94 4.98 16.33
CA LEU A 108 2.52 4.79 14.93
C LEU A 108 1.17 5.45 14.68
N ILE A 109 0.20 5.28 15.57
CA ILE A 109 -1.14 5.87 15.41
C ILE A 109 -1.06 7.39 15.36
N GLY A 110 -0.29 8.00 16.27
CA GLY A 110 -0.04 9.44 16.30
C GLY A 110 0.72 9.94 15.08
N HIS A 111 1.69 9.16 14.59
CA HIS A 111 2.46 9.49 13.39
C HIS A 111 1.58 9.47 12.13
N VAL A 112 0.85 8.37 11.91
CA VAL A 112 0.01 8.16 10.72
C VAL A 112 -1.20 9.12 10.69
N LEU A 113 -1.64 9.61 11.85
CA LEU A 113 -2.67 10.65 11.94
C LEU A 113 -2.31 11.91 11.13
N TRP A 114 -1.04 12.32 11.15
CA TRP A 114 -0.59 13.50 10.38
C TRP A 114 -0.64 13.30 8.87
N TYR A 115 -0.43 12.07 8.42
CA TYR A 115 -0.37 11.72 6.99
C TYR A 115 -1.72 11.29 6.40
N SER A 116 -2.64 10.79 7.24
CA SER A 116 -3.93 10.23 6.79
C SER A 116 -5.16 10.91 7.41
N GLY A 117 -4.96 11.86 8.32
CA GLY A 117 -6.00 12.68 8.92
C GLY A 117 -6.47 12.22 10.31
N PHE A 118 -7.00 13.16 11.08
CA PHE A 118 -7.46 12.94 12.46
C PHE A 118 -8.46 11.78 12.64
N PRO A 119 -9.48 11.61 11.76
CA PRO A 119 -10.45 10.53 11.92
C PRO A 119 -9.85 9.13 11.84
N THR A 120 -8.80 8.90 11.04
CA THR A 120 -8.15 7.59 10.93
C THR A 120 -7.42 7.25 12.24
N GLY A 121 -6.76 8.24 12.84
CA GLY A 121 -6.08 8.10 14.13
C GLY A 121 -7.04 7.84 15.29
N VAL A 122 -8.17 8.54 15.34
CA VAL A 122 -9.22 8.29 16.35
C VAL A 122 -9.79 6.87 16.24
N ASN A 123 -10.05 6.41 15.02
CA ASN A 123 -10.50 5.04 14.77
C ASN A 123 -9.44 4.03 15.24
N ALA A 124 -8.18 4.22 14.83
CA ALA A 124 -7.09 3.33 15.18
C ALA A 124 -6.82 3.27 16.69
N ALA A 125 -6.88 4.41 17.39
CA ALA A 125 -6.72 4.47 18.84
C ALA A 125 -7.78 3.65 19.59
N ARG A 126 -9.05 3.72 19.15
CA ARG A 126 -10.14 2.93 19.72
C ARG A 126 -9.93 1.44 19.49
N VAL A 127 -9.59 1.05 18.25
CA VAL A 127 -9.31 -0.36 17.91
C VAL A 127 -8.11 -0.88 18.71
N ALA A 128 -7.04 -0.10 18.86
CA ALA A 128 -5.87 -0.48 19.64
C ALA A 128 -6.23 -0.70 21.12
N ALA A 129 -7.01 0.20 21.72
CA ALA A 129 -7.48 0.06 23.09
C ALA A 129 -8.29 -1.24 23.30
N GLU A 130 -9.18 -1.57 22.35
CA GLU A 130 -9.95 -2.81 22.39
C GLU A 130 -9.05 -4.05 22.28
N VAL A 131 -8.08 -4.07 21.35
CA VAL A 131 -7.13 -5.20 21.22
C VAL A 131 -6.25 -5.34 22.45
N PHE A 132 -5.80 -4.24 23.07
CA PHE A 132 -5.03 -4.28 24.31
C PHE A 132 -5.85 -4.86 25.45
N ALA A 133 -7.09 -4.42 25.60
CA ALA A 133 -8.02 -4.97 26.60
C ALA A 133 -8.28 -6.47 26.39
N GLU A 134 -8.56 -6.90 25.16
CA GLU A 134 -8.74 -8.31 24.78
C GLU A 134 -7.52 -9.18 25.13
N ARG A 135 -6.31 -8.60 25.09
CA ARG A 135 -5.05 -9.27 25.41
C ARG A 135 -4.60 -9.09 26.87
N GLY A 136 -5.40 -8.44 27.71
CA GLY A 136 -5.05 -8.16 29.11
C GLY A 136 -3.84 -7.23 29.28
N LEU A 137 -3.55 -6.41 28.28
CA LEU A 137 -2.47 -5.42 28.30
C LEU A 137 -2.97 -4.09 28.91
N PRO A 138 -2.08 -3.25 29.47
CA PRO A 138 -2.45 -1.91 29.94
C PRO A 138 -3.17 -1.07 28.89
N GLU A 139 -4.24 -0.37 29.28
CA GLU A 139 -4.99 0.52 28.38
C GLU A 139 -4.13 1.66 27.83
N SER A 140 -3.22 2.20 28.66
CA SER A 140 -2.23 3.19 28.25
C SER A 140 -0.90 2.50 27.96
N PRO A 141 -0.30 2.70 26.76
CA PRO A 141 0.99 2.12 26.43
C PRO A 141 2.07 2.53 27.45
N PRO A 142 2.78 1.57 28.06
CA PRO A 142 3.80 1.86 29.06
C PRO A 142 4.98 2.63 28.46
N GLY A 143 5.61 3.50 29.26
CA GLY A 143 6.81 4.22 28.81
C GLY A 143 6.57 5.30 27.75
N SER A 144 5.33 5.72 27.52
CA SER A 144 5.04 6.84 26.61
C SER A 144 5.57 8.15 27.18
N SER A 145 6.47 8.81 26.46
CA SER A 145 7.04 10.11 26.82
C SER A 145 5.98 11.21 26.67
N PRO A 146 6.01 12.28 27.48
CA PRO A 146 5.17 13.46 27.27
C PRO A 146 5.33 14.02 25.85
N ARG A 147 4.25 14.57 25.28
CA ARG A 147 4.31 15.31 24.02
C ARG A 147 4.68 16.76 24.32
N VAL A 148 5.91 17.15 23.96
CA VAL A 148 6.45 18.50 24.15
C VAL A 148 7.04 18.95 22.83
N ALA A 149 6.41 19.93 22.17
CA ALA A 149 6.94 20.48 20.94
C ALA A 149 8.01 21.54 21.27
N ASN A 150 9.21 21.38 20.71
CA ASN A 150 10.20 22.47 20.70
C ASN A 150 9.85 23.43 19.55
N LEU A 151 8.93 24.36 19.81
CA LEU A 151 8.45 25.33 18.80
C LEU A 151 9.42 26.49 18.59
N ASP A 152 10.56 26.52 19.28
CA ASP A 152 11.58 27.54 19.09
C ASP A 152 12.35 27.31 17.77
N ASP A 153 12.36 26.08 17.27
CA ASP A 153 12.94 25.71 15.98
C ASP A 153 11.92 25.88 14.85
N HIS A 154 11.91 27.05 14.21
CA HIS A 154 11.13 27.28 12.99
C HIS A 154 11.78 26.55 11.81
N LEU A 155 11.38 25.30 11.56
CA LEU A 155 12.01 24.42 10.56
C LEU A 155 11.60 24.81 9.13
N PHE A 156 10.46 25.49 8.96
CA PHE A 156 9.90 25.85 7.65
C PHE A 156 9.63 27.36 7.49
N PRO A 157 10.62 28.25 7.74
CA PRO A 157 10.38 29.69 7.70
C PRO A 157 10.07 30.16 6.28
N GLY A 158 8.95 30.86 6.11
CA GLY A 158 8.54 31.43 4.82
C GLY A 158 7.99 30.41 3.81
N VAL A 159 7.86 29.13 4.18
CA VAL A 159 7.12 28.14 3.40
C VAL A 159 5.61 28.42 3.56
N PHE A 160 4.84 28.29 2.48
CA PHE A 160 3.40 28.61 2.45
C PHE A 160 3.08 30.04 2.93
N PRO A 161 3.60 31.10 2.28
CA PRO A 161 3.39 32.48 2.73
C PRO A 161 1.92 32.91 2.76
N ALA A 162 1.05 32.25 1.98
CA ALA A 162 -0.39 32.48 1.98
C ALA A 162 -1.12 31.78 3.15
N THR A 163 -0.51 30.76 3.76
CA THR A 163 -1.08 29.96 4.86
C THR A 163 -0.02 29.64 5.92
N PRO A 164 0.51 30.66 6.63
CA PRO A 164 1.63 30.50 7.56
C PRO A 164 1.36 29.51 8.71
N TYR A 165 0.10 29.35 9.13
CA TYR A 165 -0.30 28.35 10.13
C TYR A 165 -0.02 26.89 9.68
N VAL A 166 0.11 26.65 8.37
CA VAL A 166 0.52 25.32 7.85
C VAL A 166 2.00 25.08 8.18
N ALA A 167 2.84 26.11 8.13
CA ALA A 167 4.23 25.99 8.56
C ALA A 167 4.32 25.66 10.07
N ASP A 168 3.51 26.33 10.90
CA ASP A 168 3.45 26.02 12.35
C ASP A 168 3.01 24.57 12.62
N LEU A 169 2.06 24.03 11.85
CA LEU A 169 1.65 22.63 11.97
C LEU A 169 2.75 21.66 11.51
N LEU A 170 3.53 22.03 10.50
CA LEU A 170 4.69 21.24 10.07
C LEU A 170 5.80 21.28 11.13
N ASP A 171 5.99 22.39 11.83
CA ASP A 171 6.91 22.46 12.97
C ASP A 171 6.46 21.50 14.08
N VAL A 172 5.15 21.41 14.40
CA VAL A 172 4.66 20.37 15.34
C VAL A 172 4.97 18.96 14.83
N LEU A 173 4.70 18.66 13.56
CA LEU A 173 4.98 17.34 13.00
C LEU A 173 6.48 17.00 13.09
N TYR A 174 7.36 17.90 12.64
CA TYR A 174 8.77 17.60 12.48
C TYR A 174 9.61 17.86 13.73
N ALA A 175 9.34 18.90 14.52
CA ALA A 175 10.08 19.21 15.75
C ALA A 175 9.56 18.46 16.98
N GLU A 176 8.33 17.91 16.94
CA GLU A 176 7.80 17.04 17.98
C GLU A 176 7.72 15.59 17.49
N THR A 177 6.77 15.29 16.62
CA THR A 177 6.41 13.89 16.34
C THR A 177 7.56 13.10 15.72
N TRP A 178 8.32 13.66 14.78
CA TRP A 178 9.48 12.97 14.19
C TRP A 178 10.65 12.72 15.14
N GLU A 179 10.76 13.50 16.22
CA GLU A 179 11.85 13.42 17.21
C GLU A 179 11.53 12.50 18.41
N ARG A 180 10.29 12.04 18.51
CA ARG A 180 9.85 11.18 19.62
C ARG A 180 10.54 9.81 19.59
N PRO A 181 11.05 9.31 20.74
CA PRO A 181 11.92 8.15 20.79
C PRO A 181 11.20 6.80 20.66
N GLU A 182 9.87 6.75 20.79
CA GLU A 182 9.13 5.48 20.75
C GLU A 182 9.11 4.83 19.36
N LEU A 183 9.38 5.59 18.29
CA LEU A 183 9.70 5.05 16.97
C LEU A 183 11.01 5.62 16.48
N SER A 184 11.90 4.74 16.00
CA SER A 184 13.15 5.17 15.39
C SER A 184 12.90 5.99 14.11
N PRO A 185 13.82 6.88 13.70
CA PRO A 185 13.72 7.58 12.41
C PRO A 185 13.59 6.63 11.21
N ARG A 186 14.17 5.43 11.29
CA ARG A 186 14.03 4.37 10.29
C ARG A 186 12.58 3.89 10.21
N ASP A 187 12.00 3.49 11.34
CA ASP A 187 10.64 2.94 11.39
C ASP A 187 9.58 3.98 11.01
N ARG A 188 9.77 5.25 11.42
CA ARG A 188 8.91 6.36 10.96
C ARG A 188 8.94 6.51 9.45
N SER A 189 10.13 6.47 8.85
CA SER A 189 10.26 6.56 7.40
C SER A 189 9.65 5.37 6.68
N LEU A 190 9.81 4.16 7.20
CA LEU A 190 9.15 2.95 6.70
C LEU A 190 7.62 3.13 6.67
N ILE A 191 7.04 3.50 7.81
CA ILE A 191 5.60 3.78 7.97
C ILE A 191 5.13 4.86 6.99
N THR A 192 5.89 5.96 6.87
CA THR A 192 5.50 7.10 6.05
C THR A 192 5.50 6.76 4.55
N VAL A 193 6.51 6.02 4.07
CA VAL A 193 6.52 5.55 2.67
C VAL A 193 5.36 4.59 2.40
N ALA A 194 5.02 3.71 3.35
CA ALA A 194 3.90 2.80 3.21
C ALA A 194 2.55 3.53 3.11
N VAL A 195 2.30 4.50 3.99
CA VAL A 195 1.07 5.31 3.99
C VAL A 195 0.96 6.14 2.72
N ASN A 196 2.03 6.84 2.32
CA ASN A 196 2.01 7.66 1.11
C ASN A 196 1.82 6.81 -0.16
N THR A 197 2.36 5.59 -0.18
CA THR A 197 2.09 4.61 -1.24
C THR A 197 0.60 4.28 -1.26
N ALA A 198 0.02 3.85 -0.13
CA ALA A 198 -1.38 3.45 -0.05
C ALA A 198 -2.37 4.56 -0.41
N LEU A 199 -2.06 5.80 -0.04
CA LEU A 199 -2.88 6.99 -0.34
C LEU A 199 -2.66 7.56 -1.76
N TYR A 200 -1.81 6.93 -2.58
CA TYR A 200 -1.45 7.43 -3.92
C TYR A 200 -0.86 8.86 -3.88
N ALA A 201 -0.14 9.21 -2.82
CA ALA A 201 0.46 10.53 -2.60
C ALA A 201 1.82 10.64 -3.33
N THR A 202 1.81 10.60 -4.67
CA THR A 202 3.01 10.49 -5.52
C THR A 202 4.12 11.50 -5.21
N GLY A 203 3.78 12.75 -4.87
CA GLY A 203 4.76 13.77 -4.46
C GLY A 203 5.47 13.39 -3.16
N GLU A 204 4.70 12.97 -2.17
CA GLU A 204 5.19 12.58 -0.85
C GLU A 204 5.96 11.25 -0.86
N VAL A 205 5.59 10.30 -1.72
CA VAL A 205 6.38 9.08 -1.94
C VAL A 205 7.81 9.44 -2.35
N ARG A 206 7.98 10.39 -3.28
CA ARG A 206 9.31 10.83 -3.74
C ARG A 206 10.16 11.41 -2.63
N VAL A 207 9.57 12.32 -1.85
CA VAL A 207 10.24 12.96 -0.71
C VAL A 207 10.63 11.91 0.35
N HIS A 208 9.67 11.07 0.74
CA HIS A 208 9.86 10.15 1.85
C HIS A 208 10.68 8.90 1.51
N VAL A 209 10.74 8.46 0.24
CA VAL A 209 11.73 7.45 -0.18
C VAL A 209 13.15 7.99 0.02
N GLY A 210 13.40 9.24 -0.36
CA GLY A 210 14.69 9.89 -0.10
C GLY A 210 15.02 10.00 1.39
N ARG A 211 14.05 10.42 2.22
CA ARG A 211 14.21 10.47 3.68
C ARG A 211 14.41 9.09 4.30
N ALA A 212 13.74 8.06 3.80
CA ALA A 212 13.89 6.69 4.26
C ALA A 212 15.31 6.16 4.06
N LEU A 213 15.88 6.39 2.87
CA LEU A 213 17.28 6.07 2.59
C LEU A 213 18.25 6.81 3.53
N ASN A 214 17.99 8.08 3.84
CA ASN A 214 18.81 8.85 4.78
C ASN A 214 18.73 8.29 6.22
N ASN A 215 17.56 7.77 6.61
CA ASN A 215 17.32 7.19 7.92
C ASN A 215 17.69 5.70 8.01
N GLY A 216 18.37 5.15 7.00
CA GLY A 216 18.89 3.80 7.01
C GLY A 216 17.93 2.70 6.54
N VAL A 217 16.79 3.04 5.94
CA VAL A 217 15.98 2.05 5.21
C VAL A 217 16.69 1.73 3.90
N THR A 218 16.90 0.45 3.60
CA THR A 218 17.61 0.00 2.41
C THR A 218 16.75 0.06 1.14
N GLN A 219 17.39 0.02 -0.02
CA GLN A 219 16.69 -0.08 -1.30
C GLN A 219 15.81 -1.34 -1.36
N GLU A 220 16.32 -2.46 -0.87
CA GLU A 220 15.63 -3.76 -0.85
C GLU A 220 14.39 -3.72 0.06
N GLU A 221 14.50 -3.12 1.25
CA GLU A 221 13.37 -2.94 2.15
C GLU A 221 12.30 -2.01 1.55
N ILE A 222 12.68 -0.93 0.86
CA ILE A 222 11.73 -0.04 0.17
C ILE A 222 11.01 -0.78 -0.96
N SER A 223 11.74 -1.53 -1.79
CA SER A 223 11.16 -2.35 -2.86
C SER A 223 10.19 -3.40 -2.32
N GLU A 224 10.55 -4.07 -1.23
CA GLU A 224 9.73 -5.10 -0.61
C GLU A 224 8.51 -4.49 0.11
N LEU A 225 8.66 -3.32 0.74
CA LEU A 225 7.56 -2.56 1.31
C LEU A 225 6.53 -2.18 0.25
N ILE A 226 6.95 -1.62 -0.89
CA ILE A 226 6.03 -1.25 -1.98
C ILE A 226 5.26 -2.48 -2.48
N THR A 227 5.97 -3.61 -2.59
CA THR A 227 5.37 -4.89 -2.98
C THR A 227 4.37 -5.39 -1.94
N HIS A 228 4.67 -5.28 -0.65
CA HIS A 228 3.77 -5.64 0.44
C HIS A 228 2.50 -4.78 0.44
N VAL A 229 2.65 -3.45 0.38
CA VAL A 229 1.56 -2.47 0.45
C VAL A 229 0.57 -2.63 -0.72
N THR A 230 1.02 -3.16 -1.86
CA THR A 230 0.17 -3.48 -3.02
C THR A 230 -1.00 -4.42 -2.66
N PHE A 231 -0.82 -5.37 -1.76
CA PHE A 231 -1.90 -6.29 -1.39
C PHE A 231 -2.95 -5.66 -0.46
N TYR A 232 -2.58 -4.58 0.23
CA TYR A 232 -3.44 -3.87 1.15
C TYR A 232 -4.10 -2.62 0.52
N SER A 233 -3.49 -2.06 -0.53
CA SER A 233 -3.95 -0.82 -1.18
C SER A 233 -4.15 -0.93 -2.70
N GLY A 234 -3.87 -2.08 -3.30
CA GLY A 234 -4.08 -2.38 -4.72
C GLY A 234 -2.82 -2.26 -5.60
N PHE A 235 -2.79 -2.98 -6.73
CA PHE A 235 -1.68 -2.90 -7.70
C PHE A 235 -1.40 -1.50 -8.26
N PRO A 236 -2.41 -0.64 -8.53
CA PRO A 236 -2.18 0.73 -8.96
C PRO A 236 -1.24 1.55 -8.07
N THR A 237 -1.41 1.48 -6.75
CA THR A 237 -0.60 2.24 -5.78
C THR A 237 0.84 1.77 -5.79
N GLY A 238 1.06 0.44 -5.81
CA GLY A 238 2.37 -0.17 -5.93
C GLY A 238 3.11 0.20 -7.22
N VAL A 239 2.41 0.19 -8.37
CA VAL A 239 3.01 0.57 -9.65
C VAL A 239 3.45 2.04 -9.66
N ASN A 240 2.63 2.93 -9.12
CA ASN A 240 3.00 4.34 -8.99
C ASN A 240 4.24 4.50 -8.09
N ALA A 241 4.22 3.92 -6.89
CA ALA A 241 5.33 4.03 -5.95
C ALA A 241 6.62 3.39 -6.47
N ALA A 242 6.54 2.25 -7.18
CA ALA A 242 7.72 1.58 -7.76
C ALA A 242 8.41 2.45 -8.83
N ARG A 243 7.63 3.20 -9.63
CA ARG A 243 8.19 4.16 -10.60
C ARG A 243 8.86 5.33 -9.90
N VAL A 244 8.19 5.91 -8.91
CA VAL A 244 8.74 7.03 -8.13
C VAL A 244 9.99 6.63 -7.37
N ALA A 245 10.01 5.44 -6.76
CA ALA A 245 11.20 4.92 -6.08
C ALA A 245 12.37 4.74 -7.05
N ALA A 246 12.11 4.23 -8.26
CA ALA A 246 13.13 4.10 -9.30
C ALA A 246 13.75 5.46 -9.68
N GLU A 247 12.94 6.52 -9.82
CA GLU A 247 13.45 7.89 -10.06
C GLU A 247 14.40 8.34 -8.94
N VAL A 248 14.04 8.09 -7.68
CA VAL A 248 14.88 8.47 -6.53
C VAL A 248 16.17 7.63 -6.48
N PHE A 249 16.08 6.34 -6.80
CA PHE A 249 17.24 5.45 -6.84
C PHE A 249 18.21 5.86 -7.94
N GLU A 250 17.71 6.18 -9.14
CA GLU A 250 18.50 6.72 -10.25
C GLU A 250 19.21 8.02 -9.86
N GLN A 251 18.48 8.98 -9.26
CA GLN A 251 19.05 10.25 -8.80
C GLN A 251 20.16 10.07 -7.76
N ARG A 252 20.12 8.97 -7.00
CA ARG A 252 21.13 8.63 -5.99
C ARG A 252 22.23 7.69 -6.51
N GLY A 253 22.20 7.33 -7.79
CA GLY A 253 23.16 6.40 -8.39
C GLY A 253 23.10 4.99 -7.80
N LEU A 254 21.95 4.59 -7.25
CA LEU A 254 21.75 3.26 -6.69
C LEU A 254 21.52 2.24 -7.83
N PRO A 255 22.05 1.01 -7.72
CA PRO A 255 21.87 0.00 -8.74
C PRO A 255 20.40 -0.38 -8.88
N MET A 256 19.96 -0.71 -10.09
CA MET A 256 18.59 -1.15 -10.35
C MET A 256 18.60 -2.33 -11.33
N PRO A 257 17.72 -3.33 -11.14
CA PRO A 257 17.62 -4.46 -12.05
C PRO A 257 16.92 -4.07 -13.35
N ASP A 258 17.15 -4.85 -14.41
CA ASP A 258 16.36 -4.77 -15.64
C ASP A 258 14.97 -5.37 -15.40
N SER A 259 13.99 -4.50 -15.18
CA SER A 259 12.60 -4.85 -14.89
C SER A 259 11.67 -3.74 -15.38
N ARG A 260 10.40 -4.06 -15.65
CA ARG A 260 9.37 -3.04 -15.92
C ARG A 260 9.14 -2.10 -14.74
N PHE A 261 9.47 -2.54 -13.52
CA PHE A 261 9.32 -1.75 -12.30
C PHE A 261 10.59 -1.84 -11.43
N PRO A 262 11.69 -1.18 -11.80
CA PRO A 262 12.98 -1.37 -11.15
C PRO A 262 13.01 -0.98 -9.66
N GLY A 263 12.14 -0.06 -9.23
CA GLY A 263 12.02 0.33 -7.82
C GLY A 263 11.30 -0.71 -6.94
N ALA A 264 10.63 -1.70 -7.53
CA ALA A 264 10.02 -2.83 -6.83
C ALA A 264 9.92 -4.05 -7.79
N PRO A 265 11.04 -4.71 -8.10
CA PRO A 265 11.10 -5.69 -9.20
C PRO A 265 10.20 -6.91 -8.99
N TYR A 266 9.92 -7.30 -7.74
CA TYR A 266 9.00 -8.43 -7.49
C TYR A 266 7.56 -8.11 -7.89
N LEU A 267 7.16 -6.83 -7.90
CA LEU A 267 5.87 -6.39 -8.40
C LEU A 267 5.68 -6.75 -9.89
N ASP A 268 6.75 -6.73 -10.68
CA ASP A 268 6.74 -7.15 -12.09
C ASP A 268 6.37 -8.64 -12.25
N THR A 269 6.92 -9.48 -11.37
CA THR A 269 6.60 -10.91 -11.32
C THR A 269 5.13 -11.12 -10.98
N LEU A 270 4.64 -10.44 -9.94
CA LEU A 270 3.24 -10.51 -9.52
C LEU A 270 2.28 -10.03 -10.61
N ILE A 271 2.57 -8.90 -11.26
CA ILE A 271 1.72 -8.38 -12.34
C ILE A 271 1.71 -9.33 -13.54
N SER A 272 2.87 -9.86 -13.92
CA SER A 272 2.97 -10.78 -15.06
C SER A 272 2.17 -12.06 -14.83
N GLY A 273 2.33 -12.71 -13.67
CA GLY A 273 1.66 -13.96 -13.41
C GLY A 273 0.26 -13.79 -12.83
N LEU A 274 0.09 -13.12 -11.69
CA LEU A 274 -1.18 -13.08 -10.97
C LEU A 274 -2.21 -12.22 -11.72
N VAL A 275 -1.80 -11.05 -12.18
CA VAL A 275 -2.71 -10.13 -12.87
C VAL A 275 -2.92 -10.61 -14.30
N TYR A 276 -1.90 -10.59 -15.14
CA TYR A 276 -2.06 -10.89 -16.57
C TYR A 276 -2.10 -12.38 -16.91
N GLY A 277 -1.36 -13.23 -16.19
CA GLY A 277 -1.30 -14.66 -16.45
C GLY A 277 -2.48 -15.45 -15.87
N ASP A 278 -3.08 -14.99 -14.77
CA ASP A 278 -4.16 -15.70 -14.07
C ASP A 278 -5.47 -14.90 -14.06
N THR A 279 -5.50 -13.67 -13.55
CA THR A 279 -6.77 -12.94 -13.33
C THR A 279 -7.46 -12.45 -14.60
N TRP A 280 -6.74 -11.73 -15.48
CA TRP A 280 -7.27 -11.18 -16.73
C TRP A 280 -7.84 -12.22 -17.71
N PRO A 281 -7.22 -13.40 -17.94
CA PRO A 281 -7.72 -14.37 -18.91
C PRO A 281 -8.91 -15.20 -18.43
N ARG A 282 -9.35 -15.06 -17.17
CA ARG A 282 -10.50 -15.81 -16.65
C ARG A 282 -11.78 -15.47 -17.42
N SER A 283 -12.51 -16.48 -17.85
CA SER A 283 -13.70 -16.36 -18.70
C SER A 283 -14.94 -15.77 -18.00
N GLY A 284 -14.95 -15.66 -16.67
CA GLY A 284 -16.12 -15.16 -15.92
C GLY A 284 -16.50 -13.70 -16.20
N LEU A 285 -15.59 -12.91 -16.77
CA LEU A 285 -15.86 -11.56 -17.30
C LEU A 285 -15.14 -11.39 -18.63
N SER A 286 -15.80 -10.75 -19.58
CA SER A 286 -15.19 -10.41 -20.87
C SER A 286 -14.03 -9.41 -20.68
N PRO A 287 -13.02 -9.38 -21.58
CA PRO A 287 -11.98 -8.36 -21.54
C PRO A 287 -12.52 -6.93 -21.54
N ARG A 288 -13.64 -6.71 -22.25
CA ARG A 288 -14.37 -5.44 -22.29
C ARG A 288 -14.88 -5.05 -20.90
N ASP A 289 -15.62 -5.93 -20.23
CA ASP A 289 -16.23 -5.62 -18.93
C ASP A 289 -15.17 -5.50 -17.82
N ARG A 290 -14.10 -6.30 -17.89
CA ARG A 290 -12.93 -6.14 -17.01
C ARG A 290 -12.31 -4.76 -17.14
N SER A 291 -12.12 -4.29 -18.37
CA SER A 291 -11.60 -2.95 -18.61
C SER A 291 -12.56 -1.89 -18.07
N LEU A 292 -13.88 -2.00 -18.31
CA LEU A 292 -14.86 -1.02 -17.84
C LEU A 292 -14.83 -0.87 -16.30
N ILE A 293 -14.81 -1.98 -15.57
CA ILE A 293 -14.71 -1.98 -14.10
C ILE A 293 -13.38 -1.39 -13.63
N THR A 294 -12.28 -1.75 -14.30
CA THR A 294 -10.94 -1.24 -13.92
C THR A 294 -10.83 0.28 -14.14
N ILE A 295 -11.38 0.80 -15.24
CA ILE A 295 -11.42 2.24 -15.53
C ILE A 295 -12.27 2.97 -14.49
N ALA A 296 -13.46 2.44 -14.18
CA ALA A 296 -14.33 3.01 -13.14
C ALA A 296 -13.61 3.11 -11.78
N MET A 297 -12.92 2.05 -11.36
CA MET A 297 -12.16 2.04 -10.10
C MET A 297 -11.00 3.03 -10.10
N THR A 298 -10.21 3.08 -11.17
CA THR A 298 -9.05 3.99 -11.27
C THR A 298 -9.46 5.45 -11.36
N GLN A 299 -10.61 5.77 -11.99
CA GLN A 299 -11.20 7.11 -11.93
C GLN A 299 -11.60 7.45 -10.50
N ALA A 300 -12.42 6.59 -9.87
CA ALA A 300 -12.94 6.87 -8.53
C ALA A 300 -11.83 7.06 -7.50
N ALA A 301 -10.73 6.34 -7.64
CA ALA A 301 -9.57 6.40 -6.76
C ALA A 301 -8.53 7.48 -7.13
N TYR A 302 -8.81 8.34 -8.13
CA TYR A 302 -7.88 9.40 -8.56
C TYR A 302 -6.53 8.92 -9.13
N GLN A 303 -6.46 7.68 -9.59
CA GLN A 303 -5.23 7.01 -10.04
C GLN A 303 -4.92 7.36 -11.50
N THR A 304 -4.72 8.65 -11.77
CA THR A 304 -4.66 9.27 -13.12
C THR A 304 -3.78 8.52 -14.12
N ASP A 305 -2.59 8.08 -13.71
CA ASP A 305 -1.68 7.36 -14.61
C ASP A 305 -2.20 5.98 -14.99
N GLN A 306 -2.82 5.27 -14.04
CA GLN A 306 -3.44 3.97 -14.29
C GLN A 306 -4.74 4.12 -15.07
N LEU A 307 -5.53 5.17 -14.79
CA LEU A 307 -6.71 5.49 -15.57
C LEU A 307 -6.35 5.66 -17.05
N ARG A 308 -5.29 6.40 -17.37
CA ARG A 308 -4.82 6.58 -18.75
C ARG A 308 -4.49 5.26 -19.44
N VAL A 309 -3.75 4.38 -18.76
CA VAL A 309 -3.40 3.05 -19.28
C VAL A 309 -4.66 2.22 -19.54
N HIS A 310 -5.59 2.20 -18.59
CA HIS A 310 -6.77 1.35 -18.67
C HIS A 310 -7.84 1.91 -19.62
N VAL A 311 -7.95 3.22 -19.83
CA VAL A 311 -8.75 3.80 -20.91
C VAL A 311 -8.26 3.32 -22.26
N GLY A 312 -6.94 3.36 -22.50
CA GLY A 312 -6.33 2.83 -23.72
C GLY A 312 -6.68 1.35 -23.94
N ARG A 313 -6.48 0.52 -22.90
CA ARG A 313 -6.83 -0.91 -22.94
C ARG A 313 -8.33 -1.17 -23.09
N GLY A 314 -9.18 -0.29 -22.56
CA GLY A 314 -10.63 -0.35 -22.72
C GLY A 314 -11.06 -0.18 -24.16
N LEU A 315 -10.51 0.83 -24.84
CA LEU A 315 -10.71 1.06 -26.27
C LEU A 315 -10.22 -0.15 -27.09
N ASP A 316 -9.06 -0.73 -26.76
CA ASP A 316 -8.54 -1.92 -27.45
C ASP A 316 -9.43 -3.16 -27.25
N ASN A 317 -10.12 -3.24 -26.11
CA ASN A 317 -11.09 -4.28 -25.79
C ASN A 317 -12.51 -3.95 -26.31
N GLY A 318 -12.67 -2.88 -27.08
CA GLY A 318 -13.92 -2.54 -27.77
C GLY A 318 -14.92 -1.71 -26.97
N ILE A 319 -14.52 -1.04 -25.90
CA ILE A 319 -15.35 0.00 -25.26
C ILE A 319 -15.32 1.25 -26.14
N THR A 320 -16.47 1.86 -26.43
CA THR A 320 -16.51 3.07 -27.28
C THR A 320 -16.20 4.35 -26.49
N PRO A 321 -15.80 5.45 -27.16
CA PRO A 321 -15.66 6.76 -26.52
C PRO A 321 -16.93 7.23 -25.80
N GLU A 322 -18.11 6.98 -26.38
CA GLU A 322 -19.40 7.31 -25.79
C GLU A 322 -19.66 6.49 -24.53
N GLU A 323 -19.40 5.18 -24.56
CA GLU A 323 -19.54 4.32 -23.38
C GLU A 323 -18.59 4.72 -22.25
N LEU A 324 -17.35 5.11 -22.60
CA LEU A 324 -16.41 5.67 -21.63
C LEU A 324 -16.95 6.97 -21.04
N SER A 325 -17.42 7.91 -21.87
CA SER A 325 -18.00 9.17 -21.42
C SER A 325 -19.16 8.96 -20.44
N GLU A 326 -20.12 8.11 -20.80
CA GLU A 326 -21.28 7.77 -19.96
C GLU A 326 -20.87 7.11 -18.64
N MET A 327 -19.92 6.16 -18.69
CA MET A 327 -19.38 5.54 -17.48
C MET A 327 -18.70 6.59 -16.59
N MET A 328 -17.91 7.50 -17.15
CA MET A 328 -17.24 8.55 -16.37
C MET A 328 -18.28 9.45 -15.70
N ALA A 329 -19.33 9.87 -16.41
CA ALA A 329 -20.43 10.66 -15.87
C ALA A 329 -21.13 9.93 -14.71
N GLN A 330 -21.43 8.63 -14.90
CA GLN A 330 -22.02 7.79 -13.86
C GLN A 330 -21.13 7.75 -12.61
N VAL A 331 -19.85 7.35 -12.76
CA VAL A 331 -18.92 7.20 -11.63
C VAL A 331 -18.71 8.52 -10.90
N THR A 332 -18.70 9.64 -11.62
CA THR A 332 -18.56 10.99 -11.04
C THR A 332 -19.59 11.28 -9.95
N LEU A 333 -20.83 10.81 -10.12
CA LEU A 333 -21.89 11.02 -9.13
C LEU A 333 -21.64 10.24 -7.82
N TYR A 334 -20.83 9.18 -7.85
CA TYR A 334 -20.51 8.33 -6.70
C TYR A 334 -19.13 8.60 -6.11
N SER A 335 -18.17 9.08 -6.91
CA SER A 335 -16.79 9.39 -6.46
C SER A 335 -16.49 10.89 -6.39
N GLY A 336 -17.48 11.73 -6.68
CA GLY A 336 -17.38 13.19 -6.60
C GLY A 336 -16.91 13.85 -7.89
N PHE A 337 -17.45 15.05 -8.15
CA PHE A 337 -17.15 15.88 -9.34
C PHE A 337 -15.66 16.03 -9.66
N PRO A 338 -14.78 16.29 -8.68
CA PRO A 338 -13.36 16.42 -8.96
C PRO A 338 -12.75 15.19 -9.66
N SER A 339 -13.14 13.97 -9.27
CA SER A 339 -12.66 12.72 -9.91
C SER A 339 -13.13 12.60 -11.35
N GLY A 340 -14.37 13.03 -11.62
CA GLY A 340 -14.97 13.09 -12.95
C GLY A 340 -14.25 14.06 -13.87
N VAL A 341 -14.02 15.30 -13.41
CA VAL A 341 -13.30 16.32 -14.19
C VAL A 341 -11.90 15.83 -14.58
N ASN A 342 -11.17 15.24 -13.63
CA ASN A 342 -9.88 14.65 -13.93
C ASN A 342 -10.00 13.47 -14.92
N GLY A 343 -10.99 12.60 -14.74
CA GLY A 343 -11.25 11.47 -15.64
C GLY A 343 -11.55 11.90 -17.07
N SER A 344 -12.46 12.87 -17.25
CA SER A 344 -12.81 13.43 -18.56
C SER A 344 -11.60 14.05 -19.27
N ARG A 345 -10.72 14.73 -18.53
CA ARG A 345 -9.46 15.24 -19.09
C ARG A 345 -8.56 14.11 -19.59
N VAL A 346 -8.39 13.06 -18.79
CA VAL A 346 -7.60 11.87 -19.21
C VAL A 346 -8.22 11.19 -20.42
N LEU A 347 -9.54 11.04 -20.49
CA LEU A 347 -10.22 10.49 -21.65
C LEU A 347 -9.93 11.33 -22.90
N ALA A 348 -10.10 12.65 -22.80
CA ALA A 348 -9.84 13.55 -23.92
C ALA A 348 -8.38 13.45 -24.41
N GLU A 349 -7.41 13.42 -23.50
CA GLU A 349 -5.99 13.24 -23.84
C GLU A 349 -5.74 11.91 -24.58
N VAL A 350 -6.34 10.80 -24.12
CA VAL A 350 -6.17 9.49 -24.77
C VAL A 350 -6.83 9.46 -26.15
N LEU A 351 -8.05 9.98 -26.29
CA LEU A 351 -8.76 10.02 -27.58
C LEU A 351 -8.00 10.88 -28.59
N GLN A 352 -7.54 12.07 -28.18
CA GLN A 352 -6.71 12.94 -29.02
C GLN A 352 -5.41 12.27 -29.45
N ALA A 353 -4.69 11.63 -28.51
CA ALA A 353 -3.46 10.91 -28.83
C ALA A 353 -3.68 9.74 -29.80
N ARG A 354 -4.89 9.17 -29.85
CA ARG A 354 -5.27 8.10 -30.77
C ARG A 354 -5.96 8.57 -32.05
N GLY A 355 -6.15 9.89 -32.24
CA GLY A 355 -6.88 10.44 -33.38
C GLY A 355 -8.37 10.05 -33.41
N ILE A 356 -8.95 9.72 -32.26
CA ILE A 356 -10.36 9.36 -32.11
C ILE A 356 -11.15 10.65 -31.78
N PRO A 357 -12.26 10.95 -32.47
CA PRO A 357 -13.10 12.09 -32.13
C PRO A 357 -13.58 12.06 -30.67
N LEU A 358 -13.75 13.24 -30.08
CA LEU A 358 -14.38 13.34 -28.76
C LEU A 358 -15.87 12.96 -28.86
N PRO A 359 -16.43 12.30 -27.84
CA PRO A 359 -17.87 12.03 -27.78
C PRO A 359 -18.65 13.36 -27.72
N ASN A 360 -19.85 13.36 -28.32
CA ASN A 360 -20.72 14.55 -28.43
C ASN A 360 -21.35 14.97 -27.10
#